data_AF-A0A0W8DED7-F1
#
_entry.id   AF-A0A0W8DED7-F1
#
_cell.length_a   1.000
_cell.length_b   1.000
_cell.length_c   1.000
_cell.angle_alpha   90.00
_cell.angle_beta   90.00
_cell.angle_gamma   90.00
#
_symmetry.space_group_name_H-M   'P 1'
#
loop_
_entity.id
_entity.type
_entity.pdbx_description
1 polymer ?
#
loop_
_entity_poly.entity_id
_entity_poly.type
_entity_poly.pdbx_seq_one_letter_code
_entity_poly.pdbx_strand_id
1 'polypeptide(L)'
;MWEYWVCGDPIAKYPPFRILVAPELEDVKTRRMLSSLRFVMLEIEARVLEHGAWLDKPSPRDAAAMLETVKESIAARPAAKRGELHPVEQLQWTSLGRILRDQKKMIGEDEENEEEEE
;
A
#
# COMPACT_ATOMS: atom_id res chain seq x y z
N MET A 1 -2.69 5.24 -8.49
CA MET A 1 -2.35 3.81 -8.29
C MET A 1 -3.37 3.11 -7.41
N TRP A 2 -3.71 3.64 -6.24
CA TRP A 2 -4.78 3.09 -5.41
C TRP A 2 -6.12 2.95 -6.17
N GLU A 3 -6.53 3.96 -6.94
CA GLU A 3 -7.72 3.87 -7.79
C GLU A 3 -7.68 2.65 -8.74
N TYR A 4 -6.57 2.42 -9.45
CA TYR A 4 -6.40 1.24 -10.30
C TYR A 4 -6.39 -0.08 -9.50
N TRP A 5 -5.92 -0.05 -8.25
CA TRP A 5 -5.93 -1.21 -7.36
C TRP A 5 -7.36 -1.69 -7.07
N VAL A 6 -8.27 -0.76 -6.77
CA VAL A 6 -9.65 -1.08 -6.36
C VAL A 6 -10.67 -1.01 -7.50
N CYS A 7 -10.51 -0.12 -8.49
CA CYS A 7 -11.42 0.08 -9.61
C CYS A 7 -10.97 -0.61 -10.91
N GLY A 8 -9.67 -0.87 -11.06
CA GLY A 8 -9.10 -1.34 -12.33
C GLY A 8 -8.89 -0.21 -13.34
N ASP A 9 -8.60 -0.57 -14.58
CA ASP A 9 -8.44 0.37 -15.70
C ASP A 9 -9.50 0.09 -16.78
N PRO A 10 -10.55 0.93 -16.90
CA PRO A 10 -11.60 0.72 -17.89
C PRO A 10 -11.13 0.95 -19.34
N ILE A 11 -10.10 1.76 -19.56
CA ILE A 11 -9.57 2.07 -20.90
C ILE A 11 -8.76 0.87 -21.41
N ALA A 12 -7.85 0.36 -20.57
CA ALA A 12 -7.06 -0.83 -20.88
C ALA A 12 -7.83 -2.15 -20.63
N LYS A 13 -9.07 -2.08 -20.15
CA LYS A 13 -9.95 -3.21 -19.81
C LYS A 13 -9.34 -4.16 -18.77
N TYR A 14 -8.53 -3.62 -17.85
CA TYR A 14 -8.05 -4.39 -16.72
C TYR A 14 -9.06 -4.34 -15.57
N PRO A 15 -9.34 -5.49 -14.92
CA PRO A 15 -10.08 -5.49 -13.66
C PRO A 15 -9.25 -4.83 -12.55
N PRO A 16 -9.81 -4.64 -11.35
CA PRO A 16 -9.07 -4.19 -10.18
C PRO A 16 -7.73 -4.91 -10.02
N PHE A 17 -6.63 -4.18 -9.91
CA PHE A 17 -5.31 -4.82 -9.88
C PHE A 17 -5.12 -5.75 -8.68
N ARG A 18 -5.93 -5.58 -7.61
CA ARG A 18 -5.95 -6.46 -6.45
C ARG A 18 -6.28 -7.92 -6.78
N ILE A 19 -7.09 -8.16 -7.81
CA ILE A 19 -7.47 -9.51 -8.24
C ILE A 19 -6.53 -10.08 -9.30
N LEU A 20 -5.66 -9.26 -9.88
CA LEU A 20 -4.68 -9.71 -10.86
C LEU A 20 -3.54 -10.45 -10.18
N VAL A 21 -3.14 -11.58 -10.78
CA VAL A 21 -1.94 -12.30 -10.36
C VAL A 21 -0.81 -12.01 -11.36
N ALA A 22 0.39 -11.71 -10.87
CA ALA A 22 1.52 -11.29 -11.71
C ALA A 22 1.79 -12.20 -12.94
N PRO A 23 1.64 -13.53 -12.90
CA PRO A 23 1.82 -14.38 -14.08
C PRO A 23 0.81 -14.15 -15.21
N GLU A 24 -0.36 -13.58 -14.92
CA GLU A 24 -1.43 -13.33 -15.89
C GLU A 24 -1.19 -12.08 -16.74
N LEU A 25 -0.17 -11.29 -16.39
CA LEU A 25 0.20 -10.08 -17.10
C LEU A 25 1.29 -10.38 -18.13
N GLU A 26 0.96 -10.20 -19.40
CA GLU A 26 1.88 -10.44 -20.53
C GLU A 26 3.08 -9.47 -20.49
N ASP A 27 2.84 -8.21 -20.09
CA ASP A 27 3.87 -7.17 -20.06
C ASP A 27 4.78 -7.25 -18.81
N VAL A 28 6.08 -7.42 -19.06
CA VAL A 28 7.12 -7.52 -18.03
C VAL A 28 7.17 -6.26 -17.15
N LYS A 29 6.99 -5.08 -17.75
CA LYS A 29 7.06 -3.80 -17.04
C LYS A 29 5.89 -3.67 -16.06
N THR A 30 4.69 -4.00 -16.52
CA THR A 30 3.46 -4.01 -15.71
C THR A 30 3.57 -5.05 -14.59
N ARG A 31 4.09 -6.26 -14.86
CA ARG A 31 4.38 -7.24 -13.81
C ARG A 31 5.29 -6.68 -12.71
N ARG A 32 6.43 -6.10 -13.09
CA ARG A 32 7.40 -5.55 -12.13
C ARG A 32 6.80 -4.42 -11.30
N MET A 33 6.04 -3.54 -11.96
CA MET A 33 5.34 -2.45 -11.30
C MET A 33 4.32 -2.98 -10.28
N LEU A 34 3.48 -3.93 -10.70
CA LEU A 34 2.44 -4.51 -9.86
C LEU A 34 3.06 -5.26 -8.66
N SER A 35 4.10 -6.06 -8.87
CA SER A 35 4.84 -6.72 -7.78
C SER A 35 5.49 -5.74 -6.81
N SER A 36 6.08 -4.65 -7.30
CA SER A 36 6.74 -3.64 -6.47
C SER A 36 5.74 -2.87 -5.60
N LEU A 37 4.53 -2.67 -6.10
CA LEU A 37 3.49 -1.88 -5.45
C LEU A 37 2.52 -2.72 -4.63
N ARG A 38 2.45 -4.03 -4.88
CA ARG A 38 1.53 -4.96 -4.20
C ARG A 38 1.65 -4.88 -2.68
N PHE A 39 2.88 -4.78 -2.16
CA PHE A 39 3.10 -4.63 -0.72
C PHE A 39 2.38 -3.39 -0.17
N VAL A 40 2.58 -2.22 -0.79
CA VAL A 40 1.95 -0.97 -0.35
C VAL A 40 0.44 -1.04 -0.49
N MET A 41 -0.06 -1.55 -1.60
CA MET A 41 -1.49 -1.59 -1.86
C MET A 41 -2.22 -2.53 -0.90
N LEU A 42 -1.63 -3.67 -0.57
CA LEU A 42 -2.17 -4.58 0.46
C LEU A 42 -2.16 -3.95 1.85
N GLU A 43 -1.13 -3.18 2.17
CA GLU A 43 -0.99 -2.49 3.46
C GLU A 43 -2.02 -1.34 3.61
N ILE A 44 -2.37 -0.66 2.52
CA ILE A 44 -3.47 0.31 2.46
C ILE A 44 -4.81 -0.43 2.57
N GLU A 45 -5.01 -1.52 1.83
CA GLU A 45 -6.22 -2.33 1.87
C GLU A 45 -6.52 -2.86 3.28
N ALA A 46 -5.50 -3.37 3.98
CA ALA A 46 -5.62 -3.79 5.37
C ALA A 46 -6.11 -2.65 6.28
N ARG A 47 -5.51 -1.46 6.21
CA ARG A 47 -5.95 -0.30 7.00
C ARG A 47 -7.36 0.15 6.67
N VAL A 48 -7.74 0.13 5.38
CA VAL A 48 -9.10 0.52 4.96
C VAL A 48 -10.14 -0.45 5.51
N LEU A 49 -9.81 -1.74 5.52
CA LEU A 49 -10.64 -2.79 6.12
C LEU A 49 -10.75 -2.60 7.64
N GLU A 50 -9.64 -2.34 8.33
CA GLU A 50 -9.62 -2.07 9.78
C GLU A 50 -10.48 -0.86 10.17
N HIS A 51 -10.52 0.17 9.34
CA HIS A 51 -11.34 1.36 9.55
C HIS A 51 -12.81 1.17 9.11
N GLY A 52 -13.18 0.02 8.54
CA GLY A 52 -14.53 -0.25 8.05
C GLY A 52 -14.95 0.61 6.86
N ALA A 53 -14.00 1.24 6.17
CA ALA A 53 -14.25 2.14 5.05
C ALA A 53 -14.28 1.41 3.69
N TRP A 54 -14.18 0.09 3.68
CA TRP A 54 -14.09 -0.69 2.45
C TRP A 54 -15.39 -0.68 1.63
N LEU A 55 -15.25 -0.47 0.32
CA LEU A 55 -16.34 -0.55 -0.66
C LEU A 55 -15.97 -1.56 -1.75
N ASP A 56 -16.89 -2.46 -2.07
CA ASP A 56 -16.62 -3.57 -3.00
C ASP A 56 -16.52 -3.18 -4.47
N LYS A 57 -17.29 -2.16 -4.89
CA LYS A 57 -17.32 -1.63 -6.26
C LYS A 57 -17.21 -0.11 -6.23
N PRO A 58 -16.06 0.44 -5.80
CA PRO A 58 -15.91 1.87 -5.65
C PRO A 58 -15.84 2.55 -7.01
N SER A 59 -16.43 3.75 -7.11
CA SER A 59 -16.05 4.69 -8.17
C SER A 59 -14.65 5.27 -7.88
N PRO A 60 -13.99 5.92 -8.85
CA PRO A 60 -12.70 6.59 -8.58
C PRO A 60 -12.78 7.60 -7.43
N ARG A 61 -13.92 8.28 -7.28
CA ARG A 61 -14.16 9.21 -6.16
C ARG A 61 -14.23 8.48 -4.82
N ASP A 62 -14.89 7.33 -4.80
CA ASP A 62 -14.99 6.51 -3.59
C ASP A 62 -13.62 5.93 -3.21
N ALA A 63 -12.84 5.49 -4.20
CA ALA A 63 -11.48 5.01 -3.99
C ALA A 63 -10.58 6.09 -3.37
N ALA A 64 -10.68 7.33 -3.85
CA ALA A 64 -9.97 8.46 -3.25
C ALA A 64 -10.42 8.69 -1.80
N ALA A 65 -11.73 8.66 -1.53
CA ALA A 65 -12.26 8.80 -0.17
C ALA A 65 -11.75 7.68 0.77
N MET A 66 -11.74 6.42 0.32
CA MET A 66 -11.17 5.29 1.07
C MET A 66 -9.71 5.58 1.45
N LEU A 67 -8.89 6.05 0.50
CA LEU A 67 -7.49 6.38 0.78
C LEU A 67 -7.36 7.53 1.78
N GLU A 68 -8.17 8.58 1.66
CA GLU A 68 -8.14 9.72 2.59
C GLU A 68 -8.41 9.28 4.03
N THR A 69 -9.34 8.34 4.25
CA THR A 69 -9.67 7.86 5.62
C THR A 69 -8.50 7.23 6.36
N VAL A 70 -7.56 6.62 5.63
CA VAL A 70 -6.43 5.89 6.21
C VAL A 70 -5.10 6.60 6.02
N LYS A 71 -5.09 7.74 5.33
CA LYS A 71 -3.88 8.44 4.90
C LYS A 71 -2.95 8.81 6.05
N GLU A 72 -3.51 9.25 7.17
CA GLU A 72 -2.74 9.56 8.39
C GLU A 72 -2.14 8.30 9.02
N SER A 73 -2.88 7.18 9.01
CA SER A 73 -2.40 5.89 9.53
C SER A 73 -1.37 5.21 8.62
N ILE A 74 -1.31 5.58 7.33
CA ILE A 74 -0.29 5.13 6.37
C ILE A 74 0.93 6.05 6.37
N ALA A 75 0.80 7.29 6.85
CA ALA A 75 1.90 8.26 6.86
C ALA A 75 3.14 7.60 7.49
N ALA A 76 4.18 7.48 6.68
CA ALA A 76 5.31 6.62 7.01
C ALA A 76 6.51 7.48 7.42
N ARG A 77 7.27 7.01 8.41
CA ARG A 77 8.51 7.67 8.88
C ARG A 77 9.70 7.12 8.11
N PRO A 78 10.43 7.92 7.32
CA PRO A 78 11.67 7.47 6.73
C PRO A 78 12.71 7.15 7.81
N ALA A 79 13.43 6.03 7.65
CA ALA A 79 14.44 5.60 8.62
C ALA A 79 15.55 6.66 8.87
N ALA A 80 15.87 7.47 7.86
CA ALA A 80 16.89 8.52 7.96
C ALA A 80 16.45 9.75 8.79
N LYS A 81 15.16 9.88 9.11
CA LYS A 81 14.59 11.02 9.82
C LYS A 81 13.63 10.56 10.91
N ARG A 82 14.20 10.09 12.03
CA ARG A 82 13.42 9.71 13.22
C ARG A 82 12.52 10.90 13.63
N GLY A 83 11.20 10.69 13.58
CA GLY A 83 10.18 11.61 14.09
C GLY A 83 9.39 12.41 13.05
N GLU A 84 9.81 12.45 11.78
CA GLU A 84 9.09 13.20 10.73
C GLU A 84 8.21 12.25 9.90
N LEU A 85 6.89 12.42 9.97
CA LEU A 85 5.93 11.69 9.13
C LEU A 85 5.87 12.35 7.76
N HIS A 86 6.07 11.57 6.70
CA HIS A 86 5.88 12.07 5.34
C HIS A 86 4.48 11.73 4.82
N PRO A 87 3.71 12.73 4.34
CA PRO A 87 2.41 12.49 3.73
C PRO A 87 2.52 11.57 2.51
N VAL A 88 1.54 10.68 2.34
CA VAL A 88 1.47 9.73 1.21
C VAL A 88 1.51 10.44 -0.15
N GLU A 89 0.90 11.63 -0.27
CA GLU A 89 0.86 12.43 -1.51
C GLU A 89 2.23 12.93 -1.96
N GLN A 90 3.15 13.10 -1.00
CA GLN A 90 4.50 13.62 -1.24
C GLN A 90 5.49 12.50 -1.55
N LEU A 91 5.06 11.24 -1.42
CA LEU A 91 5.89 10.07 -1.64
C LEU A 91 5.52 9.37 -2.95
N GLN A 92 6.54 9.03 -3.72
CA GLN A 92 6.36 8.01 -4.77
C GLN A 92 5.97 6.69 -4.11
N TRP A 93 5.02 5.96 -4.68
CA TRP A 93 4.53 4.70 -4.12
C TRP A 93 5.64 3.66 -3.88
N THR A 94 6.68 3.66 -4.72
CA THR A 94 7.86 2.81 -4.55
C THR A 94 8.70 3.19 -3.32
N SER A 95 8.82 4.49 -3.04
CA SER A 95 9.47 5.01 -1.83
C SER A 95 8.66 4.68 -0.58
N LEU A 96 7.33 4.85 -0.63
CA LEU A 96 6.43 4.47 0.46
C LEU A 96 6.56 2.97 0.79
N GLY A 97 6.63 2.11 -0.23
CA GLY A 97 6.82 0.67 -0.04
C GLY A 97 8.18 0.24 0.46
N ARG A 98 9.21 1.08 0.30
CA ARG A 98 10.50 0.87 0.96
C ARG A 98 10.40 1.23 2.44
N ILE A 99 9.84 2.40 2.75
CA ILE A 99 9.70 2.89 4.11
C ILE A 99 8.86 1.93 4.96
N LEU A 100 7.71 1.48 4.46
CA LEU A 100 6.83 0.55 5.18
C LEU A 100 7.51 -0.82 5.44
N ARG A 101 8.34 -1.29 4.51
CA ARG A 101 9.15 -2.52 4.72
C ARG A 101 10.22 -2.32 5.78
N ASP A 102 10.92 -1.19 5.74
CA ASP A 102 11.93 -0.86 6.74
C ASP A 102 11.31 -0.73 8.13
N GLN A 103 10.11 -0.13 8.24
CA GLN A 103 9.35 -0.04 9.50
C GLN A 103 8.93 -1.41 10.02
N LYS A 104 8.39 -2.28 9.15
CA LYS A 104 8.00 -3.64 9.55
C LYS A 104 9.19 -4.48 10.01
N LYS A 105 10.36 -4.28 9.40
CA LYS A 105 11.61 -4.93 9.82
C LYS A 105 12.04 -4.47 11.22
N MET A 106 11.95 -3.17 11.50
CA MET A 106 12.28 -2.61 12.81
C MET A 106 11.32 -3.11 13.91
N ILE A 107 10.02 -3.19 13.63
CA ILE A 107 9.03 -3.73 14.59
C ILE A 107 9.33 -5.20 14.92
N GLY A 108 9.69 -6.02 13.91
CA GLY A 108 10.06 -7.42 14.15
C GLY A 108 11.38 -7.59 14.90
N GLU A 109 12.34 -6.68 14.71
CA GLU A 109 13.61 -6.66 15.48
C GLU A 109 13.39 -6.20 16.93
N ASP A 110 12.43 -5.30 17.19
CA ASP A 110 12.06 -4.89 18.55
C ASP A 110 11.28 -6.01 19.28
N GLU A 111 10.40 -6.76 18.61
CA GLU A 111 9.66 -7.89 19.18
C GLU A 111 10.57 -9.10 19.51
N GLU A 112 11.53 -9.44 18.64
CA GLU A 112 12.52 -10.51 18.93
C GLU A 112 13.44 -10.16 20.12
N ASN A 113 13.68 -8.86 20.35
CA ASN A 113 14.52 -8.40 21.45
C ASN A 113 13.77 -8.30 22.79
N GLU A 114 12.43 -8.26 22.79
CA GLU A 114 11.61 -8.35 24.00
C GLU A 114 11.39 -9.81 24.46
N GLU A 115 11.35 -10.79 23.53
CA GLU A 115 11.21 -12.22 23.88
C GLU A 115 12.51 -12.86 24.46
N GLU A 116 13.69 -12.27 24.24
CA GLU A 116 14.95 -12.76 24.84
C GLU A 116 15.21 -12.22 26.27
N GLU A 117 14.41 -11.27 26.77
CA GLU A 117 14.56 -10.69 28.11
C GLU A 117 13.56 -11.22 29.19
N GLU A 118 12.67 -12.18 28.86
CA GLU A 118 11.77 -12.84 29.83
C GLU A 118 12.30 -14.15 30.44
#